data_AF-A0A1W6MMA2-F1
#
_entry.id   AF-A0A1W6MMA2-F1
#
_cell.length_a   1.000
_cell.length_b   1.000
_cell.length_c   1.000
_cell.angle_alpha   90.00
_cell.angle_beta   90.00
_cell.angle_gamma   90.00
#
_symmetry.space_group_name_H-M   'P 1'
#
loop_
_entity.id
_entity.type
_entity.pdbx_description
1 polymer ?
#
loop_
_entity_poly.entity_id
_entity_poly.type
_entity_poly.pdbx_seq_one_letter_code
_entity_poly.pdbx_strand_id
1 'polypeptide(L)'
;MKKTTLLIAGFSILFASFSFAQESNDKSDDSHANRAPYDFLDIFDSSRRDKQEVMTQTEFLWSFGFNQALGDDNGIGDDYRFWGSGYFDVGLEFSTRLSKASNSPRLTYGLSLRYSSLRISGDDRQFATQDNVTTLQPIGVDADRSSFAQVGFHAPLHLEFGKREVQEYDDGIKRFGKGSNFVFGIGGYLGYITSSTQTVKFEREGRNVTDTRTNDFEINNFNYGLSAYAGYEDLQLYFSYGLNNILKDSPLEQNYVTLGIRLRG
;
A
#
# COMPACT_ATOMS: atom_id res chain seq x y z
N MET A 1 22.99 -10.54 -2.40
CA MET A 1 23.30 -9.14 -2.01
C MET A 1 22.92 -8.04 -3.03
N LYS A 2 22.66 -8.29 -4.32
CA LYS A 2 22.39 -7.21 -5.31
C LYS A 2 20.93 -6.73 -5.44
N LYS A 3 19.93 -7.50 -5.00
CA LYS A 3 18.51 -7.18 -5.25
C LYS A 3 17.89 -6.18 -4.25
N THR A 4 18.32 -6.19 -2.99
CA THR A 4 17.79 -5.30 -1.94
C THR A 4 18.19 -3.83 -2.14
N THR A 5 19.40 -3.58 -2.65
CA THR A 5 19.87 -2.23 -3.02
C THR A 5 19.05 -1.66 -4.18
N LEU A 6 18.56 -2.50 -5.09
CA LEU A 6 17.77 -2.08 -6.25
C LEU A 6 16.38 -1.57 -5.84
N LEU A 7 15.79 -2.16 -4.80
CA LEU A 7 14.47 -1.78 -4.30
C LEU A 7 14.49 -0.43 -3.57
N ILE A 8 15.52 -0.20 -2.75
CA ILE A 8 15.75 1.10 -2.08
C ILE A 8 16.06 2.18 -3.12
N ALA A 9 16.85 1.86 -4.16
CA ALA A 9 17.13 2.79 -5.25
C ALA A 9 15.87 3.13 -6.06
N GLY A 10 14.96 2.17 -6.30
CA GLY A 10 13.69 2.42 -6.97
C GLY A 10 12.79 3.41 -6.21
N PHE A 11 12.80 3.33 -4.88
CA PHE A 11 12.06 4.23 -4.01
C PHE A 11 12.63 5.66 -4.02
N SER A 12 13.96 5.79 -4.04
CA SER A 12 14.65 7.08 -4.17
C SER A 12 14.41 7.75 -5.52
N ILE A 13 14.29 6.97 -6.61
CA ILE A 13 14.01 7.49 -7.96
C ILE A 13 12.58 8.02 -8.05
N LEU A 14 11.58 7.35 -7.46
CA LEU A 14 10.23 7.88 -7.37
C LEU A 14 10.19 9.18 -6.55
N PHE A 15 10.88 9.23 -5.41
CA PHE A 15 10.95 10.43 -4.56
C PHE A 15 11.62 11.62 -5.25
N ALA A 16 12.71 11.39 -5.99
CA ALA A 16 13.44 12.43 -6.73
C ALA A 16 12.64 12.94 -7.93
N SER A 17 11.98 12.04 -8.66
CA SER A 17 11.11 12.41 -9.79
C SER A 17 9.90 13.22 -9.31
N PHE A 18 9.36 12.91 -8.13
CA PHE A 18 8.25 13.64 -7.53
C PHE A 18 8.67 15.00 -6.97
N SER A 19 9.83 15.09 -6.30
CA SER A 19 10.38 16.38 -5.84
C SER A 19 10.61 17.31 -7.03
N PHE A 20 11.10 16.77 -8.15
CA PHE A 20 11.29 17.54 -9.39
C PHE A 20 9.96 17.94 -10.05
N ALA A 21 8.95 17.07 -10.05
CA ALA A 21 7.62 17.39 -10.56
C ALA A 21 6.93 18.47 -9.71
N GLN A 22 7.02 18.38 -8.37
CA GLN A 22 6.48 19.37 -7.44
C GLN A 22 7.21 20.72 -7.56
N GLU A 23 8.54 20.71 -7.68
CA GLU A 23 9.35 21.93 -7.86
C GLU A 23 9.14 22.58 -9.23
N SER A 24 8.81 21.80 -10.27
CA SER A 24 8.42 22.35 -11.57
C SER A 24 7.05 23.04 -11.54
N ASN A 25 6.13 22.55 -10.69
CA ASN A 25 4.77 23.10 -10.55
C ASN A 25 4.77 24.40 -9.71
N ASP A 26 5.75 24.56 -8.81
CA ASP A 26 5.92 25.76 -7.97
C ASP A 26 6.66 26.91 -8.69
N LYS A 27 7.25 26.64 -9.87
CA LYS A 27 8.08 27.60 -10.63
C LYS A 27 7.41 28.19 -11.87
N SER A 28 6.12 27.93 -12.13
CA SER A 28 5.39 28.52 -13.26
C SER A 28 4.58 29.76 -12.84
N ASP A 29 5.28 30.89 -12.84
CA ASP A 29 4.92 32.19 -13.43
C ASP A 29 3.57 32.87 -13.07
N ASP A 30 3.71 34.10 -12.56
CA ASP A 30 2.68 35.10 -12.30
C ASP A 30 1.77 35.37 -13.51
N SER A 31 0.50 34.96 -13.45
CA SER A 31 -0.59 35.66 -14.16
C SER A 31 -1.96 35.24 -13.60
N HIS A 32 -2.87 36.21 -13.51
CA HIS A 32 -4.20 36.16 -12.87
C HIS A 32 -5.24 35.20 -13.50
N ALA A 33 -4.92 33.91 -13.70
CA ALA A 33 -5.90 32.90 -14.08
C ALA A 33 -5.77 31.68 -13.17
N ASN A 34 -6.85 31.34 -12.44
CA ASN A 34 -6.89 30.11 -11.65
C ASN A 34 -7.08 28.93 -12.62
N ARG A 35 -5.96 28.42 -13.16
CA ARG A 35 -5.94 27.28 -14.08
C ARG A 35 -5.98 25.97 -13.32
N ALA A 36 -6.67 25.00 -13.87
CA ALA A 36 -6.78 23.69 -13.25
C ALA A 36 -5.40 22.96 -13.25
N PRO A 37 -5.00 22.26 -12.16
CA PRO A 37 -3.68 21.60 -12.03
C PRO A 37 -3.55 20.32 -12.85
N TYR A 38 -2.47 20.15 -13.63
CA TYR A 38 -2.28 19.02 -14.55
C TYR A 38 -2.55 17.64 -13.92
N ASP A 39 -3.39 16.82 -14.57
CA ASP A 39 -3.58 15.40 -14.23
C ASP A 39 -2.54 14.57 -14.99
N PHE A 40 -1.99 13.52 -14.37
CA PHE A 40 -1.04 12.62 -15.03
C PHE A 40 -1.59 12.04 -16.35
N LEU A 41 -2.90 11.77 -16.44
CA LEU A 41 -3.53 11.30 -17.68
C LEU A 41 -3.55 12.35 -18.79
N ASP A 42 -3.44 13.64 -18.47
CA ASP A 42 -3.39 14.71 -19.48
C ASP A 42 -2.08 14.68 -20.28
N ILE A 43 -1.02 14.03 -19.76
CA ILE A 43 0.24 13.80 -20.47
C ILE A 43 0.04 12.83 -21.63
N PHE A 44 -0.80 11.80 -21.43
CA PHE A 44 -1.06 10.76 -22.43
C PHE A 44 -2.22 11.10 -23.36
N ASP A 45 -3.19 11.88 -22.88
CA ASP A 45 -4.33 12.35 -23.66
C ASP A 45 -4.60 13.84 -23.38
N SER A 46 -3.94 14.69 -24.18
CA SER A 46 -4.09 16.15 -24.10
C SER A 46 -5.50 16.65 -24.43
N SER A 47 -6.30 15.86 -25.16
CA SER A 47 -7.70 16.20 -25.50
C SER A 47 -8.62 16.22 -24.29
N ARG A 48 -8.18 15.67 -23.15
CA ARG A 48 -8.86 15.77 -21.85
C ARG A 48 -8.88 17.19 -21.32
N ARG A 49 -7.94 18.04 -21.75
CA ARG A 49 -7.89 19.47 -21.39
C ARG A 49 -8.97 20.29 -22.10
N ASP A 50 -9.46 19.81 -23.25
CA ASP A 50 -10.49 20.48 -24.04
C ASP A 50 -11.91 20.09 -23.59
N LYS A 51 -12.04 19.12 -22.67
CA LYS A 51 -13.32 18.66 -22.14
C LYS A 51 -13.68 19.41 -20.85
N GLN A 52 -14.86 20.04 -20.84
CA GLN A 52 -15.39 20.74 -19.66
C GLN A 52 -15.55 19.81 -18.44
N GLU A 53 -15.79 18.50 -18.64
CA GLU A 53 -15.97 17.52 -17.57
C GLU A 53 -15.06 16.30 -17.76
N VAL A 54 -14.11 16.13 -16.83
CA VAL A 54 -13.25 14.95 -16.76
C VAL A 54 -13.87 13.92 -15.82
N MET A 55 -14.16 12.72 -16.33
CA MET A 55 -14.86 11.66 -15.59
C MET A 55 -13.94 10.81 -14.70
N THR A 56 -12.64 10.75 -15.03
CA THR A 56 -11.63 9.94 -14.33
C THR A 56 -10.51 10.85 -13.86
N GLN A 57 -10.21 10.86 -12.57
CA GLN A 57 -9.06 11.58 -12.01
C GLN A 57 -7.98 10.59 -11.60
N THR A 58 -6.72 10.97 -11.79
CA THR A 58 -5.58 10.25 -11.23
C THR A 58 -5.18 10.85 -9.89
N GLU A 59 -4.91 9.99 -8.92
CA GLU A 59 -4.45 10.33 -7.58
C GLU A 59 -3.22 9.51 -7.24
N PHE A 60 -2.23 10.13 -6.62
CA PHE A 60 -1.12 9.38 -6.03
C PHE A 60 -1.55 8.80 -4.70
N LEU A 61 -1.37 7.49 -4.54
CA LEU A 61 -1.69 6.78 -3.32
C LEU A 61 -0.42 6.59 -2.49
N TRP A 62 -0.47 7.06 -1.25
CA TRP A 62 0.51 6.71 -0.22
C TRP A 62 -0.24 6.14 0.98
N SER A 63 0.15 4.97 1.48
CA SER A 63 -0.42 4.50 2.74
C SER A 63 0.59 3.75 3.58
N PHE A 64 0.48 3.89 4.88
CA PHE A 64 1.39 3.29 5.83
C PHE A 64 0.69 3.05 7.16
N GLY A 65 1.20 2.10 7.92
CA GLY A 65 0.64 1.80 9.22
C GLY A 65 1.06 0.44 9.72
N PHE A 66 0.17 -0.18 10.49
CA PHE A 66 0.38 -1.45 11.13
C PHE A 66 -0.15 -2.58 10.26
N ASN A 67 0.59 -3.67 10.25
CA ASN A 67 0.19 -4.89 9.58
C ASN A 67 0.44 -6.06 10.52
N GLN A 68 -0.58 -6.88 10.73
CA GLN A 68 -0.56 -8.03 11.61
C GLN A 68 -1.06 -9.26 10.85
N ALA A 69 -0.80 -10.44 11.39
CA ALA A 69 -1.40 -11.69 10.93
C ALA A 69 -2.25 -12.28 12.06
N LEU A 70 -3.49 -12.67 11.74
CA LEU A 70 -4.45 -13.31 12.64
C LEU A 70 -4.61 -14.78 12.28
N GLY A 71 -4.65 -15.68 13.27
CA GLY A 71 -4.89 -17.10 13.04
C GLY A 71 -5.80 -17.77 14.06
N ASP A 72 -6.19 -19.01 13.77
CA ASP A 72 -7.38 -19.70 14.31
C ASP A 72 -7.44 -19.89 15.84
N ASP A 73 -6.34 -19.66 16.57
CA ASP A 73 -6.32 -19.71 18.04
C ASP A 73 -5.48 -18.60 18.70
N ASN A 74 -4.90 -17.68 17.90
CA ASN A 74 -3.97 -16.65 18.39
C ASN A 74 -4.51 -15.25 18.13
N GLY A 75 -4.69 -14.47 19.19
CA GLY A 75 -5.16 -13.09 19.13
C GLY A 75 -4.14 -12.14 18.50
N ILE A 76 -4.57 -10.91 18.19
CA ILE A 76 -3.67 -9.85 17.74
C ILE A 76 -2.59 -9.63 18.81
N GLY A 77 -1.34 -9.98 18.49
CA GLY A 77 -0.21 -9.76 19.40
C GLY A 77 0.44 -11.03 19.95
N ASP A 78 -0.21 -12.19 19.83
CA ASP A 78 0.29 -13.43 20.44
C ASP A 78 1.47 -14.02 19.64
N ASP A 79 1.31 -14.20 18.33
CA ASP A 79 2.36 -14.71 17.44
C ASP A 79 3.24 -13.61 16.80
N TYR A 80 2.75 -12.37 16.76
CA TYR A 80 3.41 -11.25 16.10
C TYR A 80 3.37 -9.98 16.94
N ARG A 81 4.52 -9.35 17.16
CA ARG A 81 4.60 -8.13 17.99
C ARG A 81 3.85 -7.01 17.26
N PHE A 82 2.92 -6.39 17.98
CA PHE A 82 2.19 -5.21 17.49
C PHE A 82 3.15 -4.08 17.06
N TRP A 83 4.25 -3.89 17.80
CA TRP A 83 5.30 -2.94 17.46
C TRP A 83 6.40 -3.58 16.61
N GLY A 84 6.58 -3.07 15.39
CA GLY A 84 7.58 -3.54 14.42
C GLY A 84 7.01 -4.33 13.25
N SER A 85 5.70 -4.61 13.27
CA SER A 85 4.94 -5.14 12.14
C SER A 85 4.17 -4.01 11.47
N GLY A 86 4.47 -3.73 10.21
CA GLY A 86 3.98 -2.55 9.52
C GLY A 86 3.86 -2.77 8.04
N TYR A 87 3.21 -1.85 7.36
CA TYR A 87 3.17 -1.82 5.91
C TYR A 87 3.43 -0.41 5.39
N PHE A 88 3.85 -0.40 4.13
CA PHE A 88 3.98 0.79 3.34
C PHE A 88 3.48 0.47 1.92
N ASP A 89 2.74 1.39 1.32
CA ASP A 89 2.13 1.25 0.00
C ASP A 89 2.27 2.55 -0.78
N VAL A 90 2.71 2.46 -2.02
CA VAL A 90 2.82 3.62 -2.93
C VAL A 90 2.34 3.24 -4.32
N GLY A 91 1.52 4.08 -4.93
CA GLY A 91 0.99 3.77 -6.25
C GLY A 91 0.19 4.88 -6.88
N LEU A 92 -0.51 4.48 -7.93
CA LEU A 92 -1.44 5.32 -8.68
C LEU A 92 -2.84 4.76 -8.53
N GLU A 93 -3.78 5.65 -8.32
CA GLU A 93 -5.19 5.34 -8.21
C GLU A 93 -5.99 6.21 -9.18
N PHE A 94 -7.03 5.61 -9.73
CA PHE A 94 -7.92 6.22 -10.70
C PHE A 94 -9.33 6.23 -10.12
N SER A 95 -9.90 7.42 -9.99
CA SER A 95 -11.25 7.63 -9.47
C SER A 95 -12.18 8.02 -10.60
N THR A 96 -13.11 7.13 -10.98
CA THR A 96 -14.05 7.32 -12.08
C THR A 96 -15.47 7.53 -11.56
N ARG A 97 -16.12 8.62 -12.00
CA ARG A 97 -17.53 8.90 -11.65
C ARG A 97 -18.47 7.94 -12.37
N LEU A 98 -19.40 7.33 -11.63
CA LEU A 98 -20.40 6.43 -12.21
C LEU A 98 -21.65 7.17 -12.73
N SER A 99 -21.87 8.41 -12.29
CA SER A 99 -22.96 9.26 -12.76
C SER A 99 -22.45 10.63 -13.16
N LYS A 100 -22.98 11.16 -14.27
CA LYS A 100 -22.70 12.55 -14.71
C LYS A 100 -23.47 13.58 -13.89
N ALA A 101 -24.62 13.19 -13.34
CA ALA A 101 -25.52 14.09 -12.60
C ALA A 101 -25.19 14.15 -11.10
N SER A 102 -24.45 13.18 -10.56
CA SER A 102 -24.07 13.12 -9.15
C SER A 102 -22.60 12.70 -9.03
N ASN A 103 -21.83 13.43 -8.21
CA ASN A 103 -20.41 13.14 -7.97
C ASN A 103 -20.17 11.86 -7.13
N SER A 104 -21.23 11.16 -6.73
CA SER A 104 -21.20 9.93 -5.93
C SER A 104 -22.25 8.95 -6.46
N PRO A 105 -21.97 7.64 -6.56
CA PRO A 105 -20.72 6.95 -6.21
C PRO A 105 -19.61 7.06 -7.27
N ARG A 106 -18.37 6.80 -6.85
CA ARG A 106 -17.18 6.74 -7.71
C ARG A 106 -16.57 5.34 -7.65
N LEU A 107 -16.15 4.83 -8.79
CA LEU A 107 -15.37 3.61 -8.88
C LEU A 107 -13.89 3.98 -8.80
N THR A 108 -13.24 3.50 -7.76
CA THR A 108 -11.82 3.74 -7.48
C THR A 108 -11.05 2.47 -7.76
N TYR A 109 -10.05 2.53 -8.63
CA TYR A 109 -9.20 1.37 -8.97
C TYR A 109 -7.77 1.82 -9.21
N GLY A 110 -6.79 0.97 -8.95
CA GLY A 110 -5.40 1.40 -9.06
C GLY A 110 -4.39 0.27 -9.13
N LEU A 111 -3.12 0.66 -9.09
CA LEU A 111 -2.01 -0.25 -8.93
C LEU A 111 -0.95 0.40 -8.04
N SER A 112 -0.53 -0.33 -7.02
CA SER A 112 0.44 0.10 -6.04
C SER A 112 1.46 -0.98 -5.72
N LEU A 113 2.60 -0.56 -5.19
CA LEU A 113 3.66 -1.41 -4.68
C LEU A 113 3.58 -1.40 -3.16
N ARG A 114 3.25 -2.57 -2.61
CA ARG A 114 3.11 -2.77 -1.17
C ARG A 114 4.30 -3.53 -0.61
N TYR A 115 4.89 -2.96 0.44
CA TYR A 115 5.81 -3.61 1.35
C TYR A 115 5.06 -3.92 2.64
N SER A 116 4.99 -5.19 3.03
CA SER A 116 4.45 -5.63 4.32
C SER A 116 5.56 -6.29 5.13
N SER A 117 5.54 -6.07 6.44
CA SER A 117 6.51 -6.64 7.37
C SER A 117 5.78 -7.14 8.62
N LEU A 118 6.09 -8.35 9.04
CA LEU A 118 5.66 -8.98 10.28
C LEU A 118 6.88 -9.24 11.15
N ARG A 119 6.85 -8.79 12.40
CA ARG A 119 7.86 -9.14 13.41
C ARG A 119 7.31 -10.28 14.27
N ILE A 120 8.00 -11.41 14.26
CA ILE A 120 7.59 -12.60 15.01
C ILE A 120 7.77 -12.32 16.53
N SER A 121 6.75 -12.65 17.33
CA SER A 121 6.80 -12.58 18.80
C SER A 121 7.55 -13.78 19.36
N GLY A 122 8.41 -13.52 20.34
CA GLY A 122 9.37 -14.51 20.83
C GLY A 122 10.56 -14.55 19.89
N ASP A 123 11.65 -13.95 20.34
CA ASP A 123 12.93 -13.78 19.64
C ASP A 123 13.64 -15.14 19.35
N ASP A 124 12.92 -16.27 19.44
CA ASP A 124 13.42 -17.64 19.31
C ASP A 124 12.73 -18.43 18.19
N ARG A 125 11.98 -17.79 17.28
CA ARG A 125 11.19 -18.49 16.24
C ARG A 125 11.47 -18.00 14.82
N GLN A 126 11.56 -18.93 13.86
CA GLN A 126 11.77 -18.71 12.42
C GLN A 126 10.75 -19.48 11.60
N PHE A 127 10.39 -18.98 10.43
CA PHE A 127 9.77 -19.87 9.45
C PHE A 127 10.84 -20.82 8.89
N ALA A 128 10.51 -22.11 8.90
CA ALA A 128 11.28 -23.15 8.26
C ALA A 128 10.34 -23.94 7.34
N THR A 129 10.81 -24.17 6.12
CA THR A 129 10.09 -24.97 5.12
C THR A 129 10.59 -26.41 5.22
N GLN A 130 9.70 -27.34 5.57
CA GLN A 130 9.98 -28.78 5.56
C GLN A 130 8.87 -29.48 4.79
N ASP A 131 9.24 -30.33 3.83
CA ASP A 131 8.29 -31.10 2.99
C ASP A 131 7.21 -30.23 2.33
N ASN A 132 7.60 -29.07 1.78
CA ASN A 132 6.73 -28.05 1.16
C ASN A 132 5.70 -27.40 2.10
N VAL A 133 5.88 -27.53 3.41
CA VAL A 133 5.05 -26.83 4.41
C VAL A 133 5.93 -25.85 5.18
N THR A 134 5.55 -24.58 5.14
CA THR A 134 6.21 -23.55 5.96
C THR A 134 5.57 -23.51 7.33
N THR A 135 6.35 -23.81 8.36
CA THR A 135 5.91 -23.80 9.77
C THR A 135 6.81 -22.89 10.61
N LEU A 136 6.25 -22.33 11.68
CA LEU A 136 7.00 -21.54 12.64
C LEU A 136 7.74 -22.51 13.60
N GLN A 137 9.07 -22.57 13.49
CA GLN A 137 9.92 -23.47 14.28
C GLN A 137 10.83 -22.68 15.22
N PRO A 138 11.21 -23.26 16.39
CA PRO A 138 12.21 -22.67 17.25
C PRO A 138 13.57 -22.59 16.53
N ILE A 139 14.21 -21.42 16.58
CA ILE A 139 15.49 -21.09 15.99
C ILE A 139 16.65 -21.83 16.68
N GLY A 140 16.47 -22.24 17.94
CA GLY A 140 17.51 -22.91 18.74
C GLY A 140 18.70 -22.01 19.12
N VAL A 141 18.61 -20.71 18.80
CA VAL A 141 19.50 -19.64 19.25
C VAL A 141 18.65 -18.45 19.71
N ASP A 142 19.15 -17.71 20.71
CA ASP A 142 18.53 -16.47 21.20
C ASP A 142 18.71 -15.39 20.12
N ALA A 143 17.65 -15.04 19.41
CA ALA A 143 17.73 -14.19 18.22
C ALA A 143 17.10 -12.81 18.45
N ASP A 144 17.93 -11.79 18.68
CA ASP A 144 17.57 -10.38 18.90
C ASP A 144 16.43 -9.82 18.02
N ARG A 145 16.30 -10.32 16.77
CA ARG A 145 15.21 -9.92 15.86
C ARG A 145 14.91 -10.97 14.81
N SER A 146 13.65 -11.40 14.74
CA SER A 146 13.09 -12.19 13.64
C SER A 146 11.99 -11.40 12.93
N SER A 147 12.15 -11.11 11.63
CA SER A 147 11.16 -10.39 10.83
C SER A 147 10.96 -11.02 9.45
N PHE A 148 9.71 -11.10 9.03
CA PHE A 148 9.29 -11.60 7.73
C PHE A 148 8.67 -10.46 6.92
N ALA A 149 9.27 -10.13 5.79
CA ALA A 149 8.83 -9.05 4.92
C ALA A 149 8.42 -9.59 3.55
N GLN A 150 7.41 -8.98 2.95
CA GLN A 150 6.93 -9.29 1.62
C GLN A 150 6.82 -8.02 0.79
N VAL A 151 7.12 -8.13 -0.50
CA VAL A 151 6.97 -7.07 -1.48
C VAL A 151 6.10 -7.58 -2.63
N GLY A 152 5.10 -6.81 -3.00
CA GLY A 152 4.18 -7.19 -4.06
C GLY A 152 3.49 -6.02 -4.73
N PHE A 153 2.81 -6.34 -5.82
CA PHE A 153 1.83 -5.46 -6.43
C PHE A 153 0.50 -5.58 -5.69
N HIS A 154 -0.23 -4.49 -5.63
CA HIS A 154 -1.52 -4.40 -4.97
C HIS A 154 -2.45 -3.56 -5.84
N ALA A 155 -3.57 -4.14 -6.25
CA ALA A 155 -4.58 -3.55 -7.10
C ALA A 155 -5.86 -3.35 -6.30
N PRO A 156 -6.09 -2.15 -5.74
CA PRO A 156 -7.33 -1.83 -5.04
C PRO A 156 -8.50 -1.68 -6.02
N LEU A 157 -9.70 -2.07 -5.57
CA LEU A 157 -10.96 -1.82 -6.24
C LEU A 157 -12.03 -1.45 -5.21
N HIS A 158 -12.47 -0.21 -5.20
CA HIS A 158 -13.41 0.33 -4.22
C HIS A 158 -14.56 1.08 -4.87
N LEU A 159 -15.72 0.99 -4.24
CA LEU A 159 -16.80 1.95 -4.43
C LEU A 159 -16.66 3.02 -3.37
N GLU A 160 -16.40 4.25 -3.82
CA GLU A 160 -16.25 5.42 -3.00
C GLU A 160 -17.52 6.26 -2.99
N PHE A 161 -17.89 6.71 -1.79
CA PHE A 161 -19.02 7.56 -1.53
C PHE A 161 -18.55 8.82 -0.80
N GLY A 162 -19.11 9.96 -1.20
CA GLY A 162 -18.79 11.25 -0.60
C GLY A 162 -18.98 12.38 -1.60
N LYS A 163 -19.48 13.52 -1.13
CA LYS A 163 -19.59 14.71 -1.97
C LYS A 163 -18.18 15.27 -2.15
N ARG A 164 -17.69 15.36 -3.38
CA ARG A 164 -16.55 16.24 -3.68
C ARG A 164 -17.10 17.52 -4.28
N GLU A 165 -16.72 18.65 -3.73
CA GLU A 165 -16.99 19.94 -4.35
C GLU A 165 -16.23 19.99 -5.68
N VAL A 166 -16.93 20.34 -6.75
CA VAL A 166 -16.32 20.55 -8.06
C VAL A 166 -16.06 22.04 -8.16
N GLN A 167 -14.80 22.43 -8.28
CA GLN A 167 -14.43 23.82 -8.55
C GLN A 167 -14.38 24.03 -10.06
N GLU A 168 -15.08 25.05 -10.52
CA GLU A 168 -15.02 25.54 -11.88
C GLU A 168 -13.84 26.51 -11.95
N TYR A 169 -12.84 26.17 -12.75
CA TYR A 169 -11.65 26.99 -12.97
C TYR A 169 -11.92 27.99 -14.11
N ASP A 170 -11.20 29.10 -14.14
CA ASP A 170 -11.45 30.22 -15.09
C ASP A 170 -11.31 29.81 -16.57
N ASP A 171 -10.65 28.67 -16.84
CA ASP A 171 -10.51 28.06 -18.17
C ASP A 171 -11.77 27.27 -18.61
N GLY A 172 -12.85 27.25 -17.83
CA GLY A 172 -14.09 26.49 -18.11
C GLY A 172 -13.99 24.98 -17.83
N ILE A 173 -12.88 24.53 -17.24
CA ILE A 173 -12.63 23.15 -16.85
C ILE A 173 -13.14 22.94 -15.42
N LYS A 174 -14.01 21.96 -15.22
CA LYS A 174 -14.49 21.55 -13.90
C LYS A 174 -13.61 20.43 -13.35
N ARG A 175 -12.71 20.76 -12.41
CA ARG A 175 -11.93 19.77 -11.65
C ARG A 175 -12.46 19.66 -10.22
N PHE A 176 -12.09 18.60 -9.53
CA PHE A 176 -12.40 18.49 -8.12
C PHE A 176 -11.70 19.63 -7.38
N GLY A 177 -12.46 20.38 -6.58
CA GLY A 177 -11.91 21.41 -5.72
C GLY A 177 -11.16 20.77 -4.57
N LYS A 178 -10.13 21.45 -4.06
CA LYS A 178 -9.47 21.10 -2.80
C LYS A 178 -10.42 21.38 -1.63
N GLY A 179 -11.46 20.57 -1.49
CA GLY A 179 -12.43 20.67 -0.41
C GLY A 179 -12.22 19.52 0.58
N SER A 180 -12.18 19.82 1.88
CA SER A 180 -12.05 18.83 2.95
C SER A 180 -13.35 18.04 3.14
N ASN A 181 -13.75 17.26 2.15
CA ASN A 181 -14.96 16.47 2.20
C ASN A 181 -14.70 15.11 2.83
N PHE A 182 -15.65 14.66 3.66
CA PHE A 182 -15.61 13.31 4.17
C PHE A 182 -15.97 12.32 3.06
N VAL A 183 -15.10 11.34 2.85
CA VAL A 183 -15.26 10.24 1.90
C VAL A 183 -15.13 8.92 2.64
N PHE A 184 -15.89 7.93 2.20
CA PHE A 184 -15.69 6.54 2.60
C PHE A 184 -15.72 5.63 1.38
N GLY A 185 -14.85 4.65 1.36
CA GLY A 185 -14.80 3.65 0.32
C GLY A 185 -14.82 2.25 0.90
N ILE A 186 -15.51 1.35 0.20
CA ILE A 186 -15.56 -0.07 0.54
C ILE A 186 -15.38 -0.90 -0.72
N GLY A 187 -14.64 -1.99 -0.59
CA GLY A 187 -14.40 -2.90 -1.69
C GLY A 187 -13.39 -3.96 -1.32
N GLY A 188 -12.49 -4.24 -2.25
CA GLY A 188 -11.50 -5.28 -2.10
C GLY A 188 -10.20 -4.93 -2.80
N TYR A 189 -9.27 -5.87 -2.75
CA TYR A 189 -8.01 -5.76 -3.44
C TYR A 189 -7.58 -7.12 -3.96
N LEU A 190 -6.79 -7.08 -5.03
CA LEU A 190 -6.02 -8.21 -5.53
C LEU A 190 -4.54 -7.86 -5.39
N GLY A 191 -3.75 -8.79 -4.89
CA GLY A 191 -2.33 -8.63 -4.67
C GLY A 191 -1.54 -9.76 -5.32
N TYR A 192 -0.33 -9.42 -5.72
CA TYR A 192 0.64 -10.38 -6.22
C TYR A 192 2.00 -10.15 -5.56
N ILE A 193 2.36 -11.04 -4.65
CA ILE A 193 3.62 -11.05 -3.92
C ILE A 193 4.72 -11.54 -4.86
N THR A 194 5.72 -10.69 -5.03
CA THR A 194 6.88 -10.94 -5.92
C THR A 194 8.08 -11.48 -5.16
N SER A 195 8.20 -11.12 -3.88
CA SER A 195 9.30 -11.57 -3.04
C SER A 195 8.90 -11.63 -1.58
N SER A 196 9.39 -12.66 -0.89
CA SER A 196 9.36 -12.80 0.55
C SER A 196 10.80 -12.83 1.07
N THR A 197 11.05 -12.19 2.21
CA THR A 197 12.37 -12.17 2.85
C THR A 197 12.20 -12.31 4.35
N GLN A 198 12.87 -13.29 4.93
CA GLN A 198 13.02 -13.40 6.36
C GLN A 198 14.41 -12.93 6.77
N THR A 199 14.47 -12.11 7.80
CA THR A 199 15.71 -11.66 8.42
C THR A 199 15.71 -12.12 9.87
N VAL A 200 16.75 -12.84 10.26
CA VAL A 200 17.00 -13.28 11.63
C VAL A 200 18.34 -12.70 12.07
N LYS A 201 18.35 -11.95 13.17
CA LYS A 201 19.56 -11.40 13.78
C LYS A 201 19.80 -12.09 15.12
N PHE A 202 21.02 -12.56 15.34
CA PHE A 202 21.42 -13.24 16.56
C PHE A 202 22.91 -12.98 16.85
N GLU A 203 23.32 -13.14 18.11
CA GLU A 203 24.70 -13.04 18.53
C GLU A 203 25.36 -14.43 18.60
N ARG A 204 26.55 -14.58 18.02
CA ARG A 204 27.37 -15.80 18.14
C ARG A 204 28.81 -15.41 18.45
N GLU A 205 29.32 -15.87 19.59
CA GLU A 205 30.71 -15.64 20.02
C GLU A 205 31.09 -14.14 20.08
N GLY A 206 30.19 -13.29 20.59
CA GLY A 206 30.46 -11.84 20.68
C GLY A 206 30.31 -11.08 19.36
N ARG A 207 29.81 -11.73 18.30
CA ARG A 207 29.61 -11.13 16.97
C ARG A 207 28.13 -11.17 16.57
N ASN A 208 27.65 -10.02 16.10
CA ASN A 208 26.33 -9.89 15.52
C ASN A 208 26.28 -10.57 14.14
N VAL A 209 25.43 -11.58 14.00
CA VAL A 209 25.17 -12.29 12.76
C VAL A 209 23.77 -11.92 12.27
N THR A 210 23.64 -11.62 10.98
CA THR A 210 22.34 -11.42 10.32
C THR A 210 22.20 -12.48 9.23
N ASP A 211 21.30 -13.43 9.44
CA ASP A 211 20.87 -14.38 8.41
C ASP A 211 19.69 -13.77 7.65
N THR A 212 19.71 -13.88 6.32
CA THR A 212 18.66 -13.36 5.45
C THR A 212 18.34 -14.38 4.39
N ARG A 213 17.11 -14.91 4.44
CA ARG A 213 16.58 -15.87 3.47
C ARG A 213 15.53 -15.18 2.62
N THR A 214 15.64 -15.29 1.30
CA THR A 214 14.72 -14.66 0.36
C THR A 214 14.12 -15.72 -0.53
N ASN A 215 12.79 -15.71 -0.65
CA ASN A 215 11.99 -16.61 -1.47
C ASN A 215 12.18 -18.11 -1.15
N ASP A 216 12.50 -18.43 0.11
CA ASP A 216 12.71 -19.81 0.60
C ASP A 216 11.49 -20.30 1.40
N PHE A 217 10.31 -19.79 1.07
CA PHE A 217 9.07 -19.98 1.80
C PHE A 217 7.93 -20.31 0.85
N GLU A 218 7.11 -21.29 1.24
CA GLU A 218 5.87 -21.63 0.54
C GLU A 218 4.80 -20.61 0.95
N ILE A 219 4.61 -19.60 0.10
CA ILE A 219 3.65 -18.51 0.32
C ILE A 219 2.59 -18.51 -0.76
N ASN A 220 1.43 -17.94 -0.45
CA ASN A 220 0.44 -17.63 -1.48
C ASN A 220 0.86 -16.36 -2.22
N ASN A 221 1.49 -16.52 -3.38
CA ASN A 221 1.90 -15.37 -4.20
C ASN A 221 0.71 -14.52 -4.64
N PHE A 222 -0.46 -15.12 -4.84
CA PHE A 222 -1.68 -14.38 -5.11
C PHE A 222 -2.47 -14.20 -3.82
N ASN A 223 -2.76 -12.95 -3.47
CA ASN A 223 -3.51 -12.62 -2.28
C ASN A 223 -4.71 -11.74 -2.61
N TYR A 224 -5.80 -11.86 -1.88
CA TYR A 224 -7.00 -11.07 -2.10
C TYR A 224 -7.69 -10.82 -0.76
N GLY A 225 -8.44 -9.73 -0.71
CA GLY A 225 -9.07 -9.35 0.54
C GLY A 225 -10.10 -8.25 0.40
N LEU A 226 -10.71 -7.94 1.55
CA LEU A 226 -11.60 -6.81 1.70
C LEU A 226 -10.80 -5.61 2.20
N SER A 227 -11.20 -4.44 1.74
CA SER A 227 -10.60 -3.19 2.23
C SER A 227 -11.62 -2.08 2.26
N ALA A 228 -11.46 -1.23 3.26
CA ALA A 228 -12.30 -0.07 3.48
C ALA A 228 -11.43 1.10 3.92
N TYR A 229 -11.89 2.30 3.61
CA TYR A 229 -11.28 3.52 4.12
C TYR A 229 -12.34 4.56 4.41
N ALA A 230 -12.06 5.45 5.35
CA ALA A 230 -12.91 6.58 5.66
C ALA A 230 -12.08 7.74 6.21
N GLY A 231 -12.43 8.95 5.83
CA GLY A 231 -11.77 10.15 6.34
C GLY A 231 -11.99 11.34 5.44
N TYR A 232 -11.11 12.32 5.57
CA TYR A 232 -11.14 13.50 4.71
C TYR A 232 -10.28 13.22 3.48
N GLU A 233 -10.67 13.78 2.35
CA GLU A 233 -10.06 13.55 1.02
C GLU A 233 -8.55 13.26 1.04
N ASP A 234 -7.76 14.13 1.66
CA ASP A 234 -6.29 14.06 1.72
C ASP A 234 -5.76 13.08 2.80
N LEU A 235 -6.55 12.80 3.85
CA LEU A 235 -6.17 12.02 5.02
C LEU A 235 -7.29 11.06 5.43
N GLN A 236 -7.05 9.78 5.20
CA GLN A 236 -8.04 8.72 5.39
C GLN A 236 -7.48 7.63 6.30
N LEU A 237 -8.35 7.06 7.12
CA LEU A 237 -8.06 5.82 7.84
C LEU A 237 -8.33 4.66 6.90
N TYR A 238 -7.37 3.75 6.80
CA TYR A 238 -7.42 2.58 5.93
C TYR A 238 -7.44 1.31 6.77
N PHE A 239 -8.30 0.38 6.38
CA PHE A 239 -8.41 -0.96 6.94
C PHE A 239 -8.44 -1.99 5.83
N SER A 240 -7.71 -3.10 6.00
CA SER A 240 -7.88 -4.26 5.13
C SER A 240 -7.75 -5.58 5.85
N TYR A 241 -8.48 -6.56 5.34
CA TYR A 241 -8.51 -7.94 5.81
C TYR A 241 -8.26 -8.88 4.64
N GLY A 242 -7.18 -9.65 4.72
CA GLY A 242 -6.86 -10.71 3.76
C GLY A 242 -7.80 -11.90 3.94
N LEU A 243 -8.39 -12.37 2.85
CA LEU A 243 -9.29 -13.52 2.87
C LEU A 243 -8.54 -14.84 2.62
N ASN A 244 -7.27 -14.76 2.26
CA ASN A 244 -6.41 -15.90 2.02
C ASN A 244 -5.27 -15.97 3.04
N ASN A 245 -4.83 -17.21 3.33
CA ASN A 245 -3.68 -17.47 4.18
C ASN A 245 -2.40 -16.89 3.53
N ILE A 246 -1.52 -16.33 4.34
CA ILE A 246 -0.20 -15.81 3.95
C ILE A 246 0.71 -16.95 3.49
N LEU A 247 0.71 -18.05 4.23
CA LEU A 247 1.48 -19.25 3.93
C LEU A 247 0.65 -20.23 3.12
N LYS A 248 1.29 -20.90 2.17
CA LYS A 248 0.65 -21.92 1.36
C LYS A 248 0.72 -23.26 2.09
N ASP A 249 -0.40 -23.99 2.09
CA ASP A 249 -0.53 -25.35 2.66
C ASP A 249 -0.10 -25.47 4.14
N SER A 250 -0.12 -24.37 4.89
CA SER A 250 0.23 -24.37 6.32
C SER A 250 -0.98 -24.76 7.17
N PRO A 251 -0.82 -25.62 8.19
CA PRO A 251 -1.89 -25.96 9.14
C PRO A 251 -2.29 -24.78 10.05
N LEU A 252 -1.50 -23.70 10.06
CA LEU A 252 -1.82 -22.46 10.73
C LEU A 252 -2.42 -21.49 9.69
N GLU A 253 -3.72 -21.26 9.79
CA GLU A 253 -4.39 -20.23 8.99
C GLU A 253 -3.95 -18.86 9.50
N GLN A 254 -3.24 -18.08 8.68
CA GLN A 254 -2.78 -16.75 9.03
C GLN A 254 -3.20 -15.74 7.98
N ASN A 255 -4.13 -14.86 8.32
CA ASN A 255 -4.68 -13.86 7.42
C ASN A 255 -4.15 -12.46 7.76
N TYR A 256 -3.83 -11.66 6.74
CA TYR A 256 -3.36 -10.29 6.96
C TYR A 256 -4.46 -9.40 7.50
N VAL A 257 -4.15 -8.62 8.54
CA VAL A 257 -4.96 -7.49 9.01
C VAL A 257 -4.11 -6.25 9.00
N THR A 258 -4.57 -5.23 8.28
CA THR A 258 -3.85 -3.98 8.09
C THR A 258 -4.70 -2.83 8.59
N LEU A 259 -4.07 -1.94 9.35
CA LEU A 259 -4.66 -0.70 9.86
C LEU A 259 -3.66 0.43 9.62
N GLY A 260 -4.08 1.49 8.94
CA GLY A 260 -3.16 2.54 8.57
C GLY A 260 -3.79 3.86 8.22
N ILE A 261 -2.90 4.77 7.82
CA ILE A 261 -3.23 6.07 7.28
C ILE A 261 -2.99 6.00 5.78
N ARG A 262 -3.92 6.57 5.02
CA ARG A 262 -3.91 6.68 3.58
C ARG A 262 -4.01 8.14 3.19
N LEU A 263 -3.08 8.55 2.34
CA LEU A 263 -2.94 9.89 1.81
C LEU A 263 -3.15 9.84 0.30
N ARG A 264 -3.86 10.84 -0.21
CA ARG A 264 -4.06 11.06 -1.64
C ARG A 264 -3.64 12.46 -2.01
N GLY A 265 -3.07 12.62 -3.20
CA GLY A 265 -2.60 13.89 -3.74
C GLY A 265 -2.59 13.92 -5.25
#